data_AF-A0A6L3F8G6-F1
#
_entry.id   AF-A0A6L3F8G6-F1
#
_cell.length_a   1.000
_cell.length_b   1.000
_cell.length_c   1.000
_cell.angle_alpha   90.00
_cell.angle_beta   90.00
_cell.angle_gamma   90.00
#
_symmetry.space_group_name_H-M   'P 1'
#
loop_
_entity.id
_entity.type
_entity.pdbx_description
1 polymer ?
#
loop_
_entity_poly.entity_id
_entity_poly.type
_entity_poly.pdbx_seq_one_letter_code
_entity_poly.pdbx_strand_id
1 'polypeptide(L)' 'RIRDASVRGFALGLAAHGLGTGIAFQEGEEAGAFSGLAMGLNGALTAVLVPLIIHFFTSL' A
#
# COMPACT_ATOMS: atom_id res chain seq x y z
N ARG A 1 11.62 -16.55 -7.73
CA ARG A 1 12.11 -15.24 -7.22
C ARG A 1 11.62 -14.17 -8.19
N ILE A 2 10.82 -13.18 -7.75
CA ILE A 2 10.35 -12.09 -8.62
C ILE A 2 11.51 -11.11 -8.85
N ARG A 3 11.69 -10.69 -10.10
CA ARG A 3 12.78 -9.78 -10.51
C ARG A 3 12.30 -8.36 -10.82
N ASP A 4 11.01 -8.22 -11.10
CA ASP A 4 10.38 -6.95 -11.44
C ASP A 4 10.36 -6.01 -10.23
N ALA A 5 10.95 -4.82 -10.38
CA ALA A 5 11.04 -3.81 -9.34
C ALA A 5 9.66 -3.24 -8.97
N SER A 6 8.77 -3.07 -9.96
CA SER A 6 7.40 -2.57 -9.74
C SER A 6 6.61 -3.51 -8.84
N VAL A 7 6.63 -4.81 -9.13
CA VAL A 7 5.89 -5.83 -8.37
C VAL A 7 6.43 -5.95 -6.96
N ARG A 8 7.77 -5.95 -6.80
CA ARG A 8 8.41 -6.02 -5.49
C ARG A 8 8.12 -4.78 -4.66
N GLY A 9 8.22 -3.60 -5.27
CA GLY A 9 7.89 -2.32 -4.67
C GLY A 9 6.45 -2.28 -4.20
N PHE A 10 5.51 -2.61 -5.09
CA PHE A 10 4.09 -2.67 -4.79
C PHE A 10 3.79 -3.62 -3.62
N ALA A 11 4.31 -4.86 -3.67
CA ALA A 11 4.13 -5.82 -2.59
C ALA A 11 4.71 -5.34 -1.26
N LEU A 12 5.89 -4.69 -1.28
CA LEU A 12 6.51 -4.10 -0.10
C LEU A 12 5.67 -2.95 0.46
N GLY A 13 5.11 -2.09 -0.39
CA GLY A 13 4.21 -1.00 0.02
C GLY A 13 2.87 -1.48 0.56
N LEU A 14 2.34 -2.60 0.05
CA LEU A 14 1.13 -3.24 0.58
C LEU A 14 1.37 -3.86 1.96
N ALA A 15 2.54 -4.47 2.18
CA ALA A 15 2.86 -5.20 3.41
C ALA A 15 3.46 -4.31 4.52
N ALA A 16 3.98 -3.14 4.19
CA ALA A 16 4.69 -2.27 5.12
C ALA A 16 4.00 -0.90 5.31
N HIS A 17 4.43 -0.16 6.33
CA HIS A 17 4.13 1.26 6.51
C HIS A 17 5.04 2.14 5.64
N GLY A 18 4.88 3.47 5.68
CA GLY A 18 5.65 4.42 4.87
C GLY A 18 7.17 4.32 5.00
N LEU A 19 7.68 3.80 6.13
CA LEU A 19 9.10 3.47 6.28
C LEU A 19 9.55 2.41 5.27
N GLY A 20 8.73 1.39 5.01
CA GLY A 20 9.00 0.37 3.99
C GLY A 20 9.03 0.94 2.58
N THR A 21 8.19 1.95 2.28
CA THR A 21 8.28 2.72 1.04
C THR A 21 9.59 3.50 0.94
N GLY A 22 10.06 4.10 2.02
CA GLY A 22 11.38 4.73 2.09
C GLY A 22 12.53 3.74 1.84
N ILE A 23 12.43 2.52 2.37
CA ILE A 23 13.41 1.45 2.12
C ILE A 23 13.32 0.96 0.66
N ALA A 24 12.13 0.91 0.07
CA ALA A 24 11.94 0.49 -1.33
C ALA A 24 12.69 1.38 -2.32
N PHE A 25 12.85 2.67 -2.03
CA PHE A 25 13.68 3.57 -2.85
C PHE A 25 15.18 3.22 -2.85
N GLN A 26 15.67 2.51 -1.83
CA GLN A 26 17.06 2.01 -1.82
C GLN A 26 17.26 0.85 -2.81
N GLU A 27 16.18 0.14 -3.17
CA GLU A 27 16.19 -0.90 -4.21
C GLU A 27 16.04 -0.33 -5.62
N GLY A 28 15.50 0.89 -5.74
CA GLY A 28 15.37 1.62 -6.99
C GLY A 28 14.15 2.54 -7.02
N GLU A 29 14.17 3.56 -7.88
CA GLU A 29 13.09 4.53 -8.01
C GLU A 29 11.75 3.88 -8.38
N GLU A 30 11.76 2.89 -9.28
CA GLU A 30 10.56 2.16 -9.67
C GLU A 30 9.95 1.40 -8.50
N ALA A 31 10.78 0.70 -7.70
CA ALA A 31 10.31 -0.01 -6.52
C ALA A 31 9.72 0.95 -5.47
N GLY A 32 10.38 2.09 -5.25
CA GLY A 32 9.87 3.14 -4.36
C GLY A 32 8.54 3.74 -4.83
N ALA A 33 8.43 4.06 -6.12
CA ALA A 33 7.22 4.63 -6.71
C ALA A 33 6.02 3.69 -6.58
N PHE A 34 6.19 2.41 -6.94
CA PHE A 34 5.13 1.40 -6.81
C PHE A 34 4.81 1.08 -5.35
N SER A 35 5.79 1.15 -4.45
CA SER A 35 5.55 1.02 -3.00
C SER A 35 4.73 2.18 -2.45
N GLY A 36 4.98 3.41 -2.90
CA GLY A 36 4.18 4.57 -2.52
C GLY A 36 2.74 4.50 -3.04
N LEU A 37 2.57 4.08 -4.30
CA LEU A 37 1.25 3.85 -4.92
C LEU A 37 0.45 2.81 -4.12
N ALA A 38 1.08 1.68 -3.80
CA ALA A 38 0.54 0.61 -2.97
C ALA A 38 -0.01 1.13 -1.63
N MET A 39 0.81 1.89 -0.89
CA MET A 39 0.41 2.47 0.39
C MET A 39 -0.75 3.46 0.24
N GLY A 40 -0.68 4.33 -0.78
CA GLY A 40 -1.72 5.31 -1.07
C GLY A 40 -3.07 4.69 -1.38
N LEU A 41 -3.10 3.65 -2.23
CA LEU A 41 -4.33 2.91 -2.55
C LEU A 41 -4.90 2.21 -1.31
N ASN A 42 -4.05 1.62 -0.47
CA ASN A 42 -4.51 0.98 0.77
C ASN A 42 -5.15 2.00 1.72
N GLY A 43 -4.56 3.19 1.86
CA GLY A 43 -5.13 4.28 2.63
C GLY A 43 -6.46 4.77 2.08
N ALA A 44 -6.55 4.99 0.77
CA ALA A 44 -7.78 5.41 0.09
C ALA A 44 -8.90 4.36 0.25
N LEU A 45 -8.57 3.08 0.05
CA LEU A 45 -9.51 1.98 0.25
C LEU A 45 -10.00 1.94 1.70
N THR A 46 -9.10 2.05 2.67
CA THR A 46 -9.44 2.07 4.10
C THR A 46 -10.34 3.26 4.45
N ALA A 47 -10.06 4.45 3.91
CA ALA A 47 -10.85 5.66 4.15
C ALA A 47 -12.30 5.52 3.65
N VAL A 48 -12.53 4.73 2.59
CA VAL A 48 -13.87 4.43 2.08
C VAL A 48 -14.51 3.25 2.83
N LEU A 49 -13.76 2.17 3.07
CA LEU A 49 -14.31 0.95 3.66
C LEU A 49 -14.67 1.12 5.14
N VAL A 50 -13.83 1.80 5.94
CA VAL A 50 -14.07 1.97 7.38
C VAL A 50 -15.44 2.58 7.70
N PRO A 51 -15.85 3.73 7.13
CA PRO A 51 -17.17 4.29 7.41
C PRO A 51 -18.31 3.40 6.91
N LEU A 52 -18.14 2.71 5.77
CA LEU A 52 -19.15 1.76 5.26
C LEU A 52 -19.33 0.56 6.19
N ILE A 53 -18.23 -0.01 6.69
CA ILE A 53 -18.25 -1.11 7.65
C ILE A 53 -18.91 -0.66 8.95
N ILE A 54 -18.52 0.49 9.50
CA ILE A 54 -19.12 1.04 10.72
C ILE A 54 -20.63 1.25 10.54
N HIS A 55 -21.05 1.83 9.42
CA HIS A 55 -22.46 2.04 9.11
C HIS A 55 -23.23 0.72 9.06
N PHE A 56 -22.69 -0.29 8.37
CA PHE A 56 -23.30 -1.61 8.26
C PHE A 56 -23.49 -2.28 9.63
N PHE A 57 -22.47 -2.24 10.50
CA PHE A 57 -22.56 -2.85 11.84
C PHE A 57 -23.44 -2.06 12.83
N THR A 58 -23.50 -0.73 12.69
CA THR A 58 -24.32 0.11 13.58
C THR A 58 -25.80 0.12 13.17
N SER A 59 -26.11 -0.20 11.91
CA SER A 59 -27.48 -0.30 11.37
C SER A 59 -28.10 -1.69 11.54
N LEU A 60 -27.38 -2.65 12.14
CA LEU A 60 -27.82 -4.01 12.44
C LEU A 60 -28.37 -4.10 13.87
#